data_AF-A0A1F3XTL6-F1
#
_entry.id   AF-A0A1F3XTL6-F1
#
_cell.length_a   1.000
_cell.length_b   1.000
_cell.length_c   1.000
_cell.angle_alpha   90.00
_cell.angle_beta   90.00
_cell.angle_gamma   90.00
#
_symmetry.space_group_name_H-M   'P 1'
#
loop_
_entity.id
_entity.type
_entity.pdbx_description
1 polymer ?
#
loop_
_entity_poly.entity_id
_entity_poly.type
_entity_poly.pdbx_seq_one_letter_code
_entity_poly.pdbx_strand_id
1 'polypeptide(L)'
;FSGKPSPRTSSFPGRDRASSSAKDRNRFHSRASAALFCHVSLSMLKTTITEWPPGHVRRRSRAAVAGLTAKLICRIVLVMDIAPEQHRSTFGSNPGNPAELLRFFESANLAHFDGFLEVPQLQWNGRLRSCAGRFIPGSRKFLRAVPSIIEIASYLRNEPNADALILDTMAHEMIHYWLWVRRQPFGHTAAFMAKMREMGVSRYNPAPRPRPFRYLYCCAVCGKEFPARKKLGVLACAKCCKAHSNGRYDSRFRLLLYRRLSVDEGLELAHKPR
;
A
#
# COMPACT_ATOMS: atom_id res chain seq x y z
N PHE A 1 -29.08 39.47 -52.08
CA PHE A 1 -29.54 39.58 -50.68
C PHE A 1 -28.89 38.47 -49.87
N SER A 2 -28.15 38.84 -48.81
CA SER A 2 -27.77 38.05 -47.62
C SER A 2 -27.15 36.65 -47.84
N GLY A 3 -25.94 36.31 -47.38
CA GLY A 3 -25.01 36.92 -46.45
C GLY A 3 -23.99 35.84 -46.04
N LYS A 4 -22.71 36.21 -45.90
CA LYS A 4 -21.62 35.36 -45.38
C LYS A 4 -21.84 35.05 -43.88
N PRO A 5 -21.04 34.13 -43.29
CA PRO A 5 -19.89 34.66 -42.55
C PRO A 5 -18.56 33.91 -42.75
N SER A 6 -17.54 34.64 -42.30
CA SER A 6 -16.08 34.55 -42.47
C SER A 6 -15.40 33.45 -41.61
N PRO A 7 -14.11 33.13 -41.84
CA PRO A 7 -13.36 32.09 -41.14
C PRO A 7 -12.69 32.58 -39.84
N ARG A 8 -12.33 31.59 -39.02
CA ARG A 8 -11.66 31.71 -37.71
C ARG A 8 -10.28 32.35 -37.84
N THR A 9 -10.03 33.37 -37.03
CA THR A 9 -8.71 33.94 -36.76
C THR A 9 -7.99 33.12 -35.69
N SER A 10 -6.75 32.76 -35.98
CA SER A 10 -5.77 32.22 -35.04
C SER A 10 -4.94 33.37 -34.47
N SER A 11 -4.86 33.46 -33.16
CA SER A 11 -3.96 34.37 -32.45
C SER A 11 -3.30 33.62 -31.30
N PHE A 12 -2.04 33.23 -31.54
CA PHE A 12 -1.07 32.88 -30.51
C PHE A 12 -0.10 34.07 -30.38
N PRO A 13 0.10 34.60 -29.17
CA PRO A 13 1.40 34.99 -28.67
C PRO A 13 1.72 34.05 -27.49
N GLY A 14 2.95 33.72 -27.14
CA GLY A 14 4.23 34.37 -27.30
C GLY A 14 5.09 33.74 -26.19
N ARG A 15 6.33 33.39 -26.53
CA ARG A 15 7.31 32.84 -25.59
C ARG A 15 7.69 33.92 -24.58
N ASP A 16 7.84 33.53 -23.32
CA ASP A 16 8.86 34.14 -22.45
C ASP A 16 9.67 33.07 -21.74
N ARG A 17 10.96 33.04 -22.11
CA ARG A 17 12.05 32.43 -21.35
C ARG A 17 12.48 33.47 -20.32
N ALA A 18 12.47 33.12 -19.04
CA ALA A 18 13.33 33.77 -18.05
C ALA A 18 13.93 32.68 -17.15
N SER A 19 15.23 32.49 -17.34
CA SER A 19 16.12 31.72 -16.49
C SER A 19 16.75 32.62 -15.43
N SER A 20 16.64 32.25 -14.15
CA SER A 20 17.58 32.61 -13.08
C SER A 20 17.29 31.69 -11.88
N SER A 21 18.18 30.75 -11.58
CA SER A 21 19.35 30.92 -10.70
C SER A 21 18.98 31.30 -9.26
N ALA A 22 18.73 30.29 -8.42
CA ALA A 22 18.93 30.35 -6.97
C ALA A 22 19.06 28.91 -6.42
N LYS A 23 20.17 28.25 -6.77
CA LYS A 23 20.73 27.16 -5.95
C LYS A 23 21.72 27.81 -4.96
N ASP A 24 21.83 27.20 -3.79
CA ASP A 24 22.72 27.57 -2.68
C ASP A 24 22.31 28.76 -1.83
N ARG A 25 21.60 28.45 -0.73
CA ARG A 25 21.79 29.00 0.63
C ARG A 25 20.73 28.41 1.55
N ASN A 26 20.97 27.21 2.07
CA ASN A 26 20.48 26.78 3.39
C ASN A 26 21.11 25.42 3.75
N ARG A 27 22.39 25.46 4.09
CA ARG A 27 23.11 24.33 4.68
C ARG A 27 24.02 24.79 5.80
N PHE A 28 23.51 25.61 6.71
CA PHE A 28 24.19 25.98 7.95
C PHE A 28 23.13 26.41 8.96
N HIS A 29 22.49 25.45 9.65
CA HIS A 29 21.87 25.60 10.98
C HIS A 29 21.24 24.25 11.37
N SER A 30 22.05 23.25 11.73
CA SER A 30 21.52 22.09 12.47
C SER A 30 22.56 21.34 13.33
N ARG A 31 23.80 21.85 13.44
CA ARG A 31 24.85 21.20 14.26
C ARG A 31 24.93 21.68 15.71
N ALA A 32 24.20 22.72 16.10
CA ALA A 32 24.27 23.28 17.45
C ALA A 32 23.29 22.63 18.46
N SER A 33 22.19 22.02 18.01
CA SER A 33 21.16 21.49 18.94
C SER A 33 21.44 20.06 19.44
N ALA A 34 22.29 19.29 18.76
CA ALA A 34 22.60 17.91 19.15
C ALA A 34 23.65 17.79 20.27
N ALA A 35 24.52 18.81 20.43
CA ALA A 35 25.55 18.81 21.46
C ALA A 35 25.01 19.11 22.88
N LEU A 36 23.89 19.83 22.98
CA LEU A 36 23.33 20.24 24.27
C LEU A 36 22.55 19.11 24.98
N PHE A 37 21.98 18.17 24.23
CA PHE A 37 21.22 17.05 24.81
C PHE A 37 22.09 15.91 25.36
N CYS A 38 23.34 15.79 24.89
CA CYS A 38 24.26 14.73 25.33
C CYS A 38 24.90 15.05 26.70
N HIS A 39 25.12 16.32 27.02
CA HIS A 39 25.76 16.73 28.28
C HIS A 39 24.84 16.61 29.51
N VAL A 40 23.52 16.74 29.35
CA VAL A 40 22.57 16.71 30.46
C VAL A 40 22.31 15.28 30.98
N SER A 41 22.46 14.26 30.14
CA SER A 41 22.26 12.86 30.57
C SER A 41 23.45 12.26 31.32
N LEU A 42 24.65 12.83 31.19
CA LEU A 42 25.87 12.34 31.86
C LEU A 42 26.09 12.93 33.26
N SER A 43 25.50 14.08 33.59
CA SER A 43 25.60 14.64 34.96
C SER A 43 24.64 13.94 35.94
N MET A 44 23.46 13.51 35.47
CA MET A 44 22.46 12.78 36.26
C MET A 44 22.90 11.35 36.64
N LEU A 45 23.81 10.74 35.85
CA LEU A 45 24.37 9.41 36.13
C LEU A 45 25.60 9.44 37.05
N LYS A 46 26.19 10.63 37.31
CA LYS A 46 27.31 10.79 38.25
C LYS A 46 26.86 10.96 39.70
N THR A 47 25.62 11.37 39.95
CA THR A 47 25.10 11.64 41.30
C THR A 47 24.56 10.42 42.04
N THR A 48 24.49 9.23 41.43
CA THR A 48 23.94 8.02 42.09
C THR A 48 24.99 7.02 42.59
N ILE A 49 26.28 7.32 42.52
CA ILE A 49 27.37 6.35 42.85
C ILE A 49 28.26 6.78 44.02
N THR A 50 28.10 7.96 44.61
CA THR A 50 29.04 8.48 45.64
C THR A 50 28.59 8.39 47.10
N GLU A 51 27.43 7.81 47.42
CA GLU A 51 27.03 7.62 48.83
C GLU A 51 26.68 6.16 49.13
N TRP A 52 27.71 5.35 49.38
CA TRP A 52 27.55 4.06 50.05
C TRP A 52 28.41 4.06 51.33
N PRO A 53 27.84 3.75 52.51
CA PRO A 53 28.59 3.69 53.75
C PRO A 53 29.62 2.55 53.71
N PRO A 54 30.80 2.71 54.33
CA PRO A 54 31.82 1.68 54.33
C PRO A 54 31.38 0.55 55.28
N GLY A 55 31.06 -0.63 54.75
CA GLY A 55 30.84 -1.79 55.63
C GLY A 55 30.36 -3.09 55.00
N HIS A 56 29.50 -3.08 53.98
CA HIS A 56 28.87 -4.34 53.54
C HIS A 56 28.53 -4.39 52.05
N VAL A 57 29.47 -4.80 51.19
CA VAL A 57 29.13 -5.42 49.89
C VAL A 57 30.22 -6.43 49.46
N ARG A 58 29.82 -7.71 49.30
CA ARG A 58 30.67 -8.78 48.74
C ARG A 58 31.09 -8.45 47.30
N ARG A 59 32.34 -8.78 46.94
CA ARG A 59 33.00 -8.54 45.63
C ARG A 59 32.26 -9.01 44.36
N ARG A 60 31.13 -9.74 44.44
CA ARG A 60 30.37 -10.22 43.26
C ARG A 60 29.34 -9.22 42.69
N SER A 61 29.04 -8.11 43.38
CA SER A 61 27.98 -7.18 42.95
C SER A 61 28.45 -6.04 42.03
N ARG A 62 29.77 -5.78 41.93
CA ARG A 62 30.31 -4.70 41.07
C ARG A 62 30.37 -5.05 39.58
N ALA A 63 30.56 -6.33 39.24
CA ALA A 63 30.62 -6.78 37.85
C ALA A 63 29.25 -6.83 37.16
N ALA A 64 28.17 -7.09 37.91
CA ALA A 64 26.81 -7.18 37.36
C ALA A 64 26.25 -5.81 36.94
N VAL A 65 26.60 -4.73 37.66
CA VAL A 65 26.12 -3.37 37.35
C VAL A 65 26.95 -2.73 36.22
N ALA A 66 28.27 -2.98 36.17
CA ALA A 66 29.12 -2.52 35.07
C ALA A 66 28.82 -3.22 33.73
N GLY A 67 28.32 -4.46 33.75
CA GLY A 67 27.90 -5.19 32.55
C GLY A 67 26.58 -4.69 31.94
N LEU A 68 25.71 -4.05 32.73
CA LEU A 68 24.44 -3.50 32.25
C LEU A 68 24.61 -2.12 31.58
N THR A 69 25.56 -1.31 32.04
CA THR A 69 25.79 0.04 31.49
C THR A 69 26.51 0.02 30.14
N ALA A 70 27.46 -0.90 29.92
CA ALA A 70 28.12 -1.06 28.62
C ALA A 70 27.17 -1.60 27.53
N LYS A 71 26.24 -2.50 27.88
CA LYS A 71 25.22 -3.03 26.95
C LYS A 71 24.14 -2.00 26.58
N LEU A 72 23.92 -0.99 27.41
CA LEU A 72 22.94 0.08 27.15
C LEU A 72 23.57 1.24 26.35
N ILE A 73 24.84 1.57 26.60
CA ILE A 73 25.56 2.65 25.90
C ILE A 73 25.94 2.23 24.47
N CYS A 74 26.33 0.96 24.23
CA CYS A 74 26.53 0.44 22.87
C CYS A 74 25.21 0.40 22.05
N ARG A 75 24.06 0.47 22.73
CA ARG A 75 22.71 0.46 22.14
C ARG A 75 22.25 1.84 21.65
N ILE A 76 22.87 2.93 22.11
CA ILE A 76 22.52 4.30 21.71
C ILE A 76 23.36 4.76 20.51
N VAL A 77 24.59 4.27 20.35
CA VAL A 77 25.53 4.77 19.32
C VAL A 77 25.38 4.06 17.96
N LEU A 78 24.80 2.85 17.89
CA LEU A 78 24.68 2.10 16.64
C LEU A 78 23.39 2.38 15.83
N VAL A 79 22.53 3.30 16.26
CA VAL A 79 21.23 3.57 15.59
C VAL A 79 21.29 4.78 14.63
N MET A 80 22.43 5.48 14.52
CA MET A 80 22.46 6.77 13.81
C MET A 80 23.09 6.82 12.42
N ASP A 81 23.56 5.73 11.83
CA ASP A 81 24.10 5.76 10.46
C ASP A 81 23.77 4.50 9.66
N ILE A 82 22.52 4.37 9.23
CA ILE A 82 22.19 3.61 8.01
C ILE A 82 21.19 4.45 7.22
N ALA A 83 21.71 5.27 6.31
CA ALA A 83 20.91 5.88 5.27
C ALA A 83 20.17 4.76 4.50
N PRO A 84 18.84 4.83 4.32
CA PRO A 84 18.15 3.81 3.57
C PRO A 84 18.57 3.92 2.10
N GLU A 85 19.29 2.91 1.65
CA GLU A 85 19.61 2.68 0.26
C GLU A 85 18.28 2.61 -0.52
N GLN A 86 18.05 3.61 -1.37
CA GLN A 86 16.84 3.72 -2.17
C GLN A 86 16.80 2.57 -3.16
N HIS A 87 16.14 1.47 -2.78
CA HIS A 87 15.84 0.38 -3.70
C HIS A 87 14.87 0.90 -4.77
N ARG A 88 15.47 1.27 -5.91
CA ARG A 88 14.82 1.81 -7.10
C ARG A 88 13.89 0.75 -7.71
N SER A 89 12.63 0.72 -7.27
CA SER A 89 11.56 0.02 -7.99
C SER A 89 11.13 0.88 -9.18
N THR A 90 11.73 0.61 -10.34
CA THR A 90 11.30 1.15 -11.64
C THR A 90 10.01 0.48 -12.07
N PHE A 91 8.83 0.95 -11.67
CA PHE A 91 7.60 0.62 -12.39
C PHE A 91 6.52 1.69 -12.23
N GLY A 92 6.03 2.15 -13.40
CA GLY A 92 5.10 3.26 -13.54
C GLY A 92 3.76 3.05 -12.83
N SER A 93 3.49 3.93 -11.89
CA SER A 93 2.17 4.39 -11.49
C SER A 93 2.38 5.78 -10.92
N ASN A 94 1.61 6.76 -11.40
CA ASN A 94 1.57 8.10 -10.83
C ASN A 94 1.48 7.98 -9.30
N PRO A 95 2.55 8.27 -8.53
CA PRO A 95 2.54 8.04 -7.10
C PRO A 95 1.52 9.03 -6.53
N GLY A 96 0.34 8.54 -6.17
CA GLY A 96 -0.63 9.37 -5.47
C GLY A 96 0.05 10.01 -4.28
N ASN A 97 -0.38 11.22 -3.92
CA ASN A 97 0.24 11.97 -2.84
C ASN A 97 0.20 11.12 -1.55
N PRO A 98 1.34 10.71 -0.97
CA PRO A 98 1.36 9.92 0.26
C PRO A 98 0.69 10.65 1.43
N ALA A 99 0.67 11.98 1.41
CA ALA A 99 -0.01 12.80 2.42
C ALA A 99 -1.53 12.57 2.45
N GLU A 100 -2.13 12.11 1.36
CA GLU A 100 -3.55 11.77 1.32
C GLU A 100 -3.86 10.54 2.19
N LEU A 101 -3.10 9.45 1.99
CA LEU A 101 -3.25 8.24 2.80
C LEU A 101 -2.93 8.49 4.27
N LEU A 102 -1.97 9.36 4.55
CA LEU A 102 -1.62 9.74 5.92
C LEU A 102 -2.84 10.33 6.65
N ARG A 103 -3.59 11.25 6.02
CA ARG A 103 -4.79 11.83 6.64
C ARG A 103 -5.84 10.78 6.98
N PHE A 104 -6.09 9.82 6.08
CA PHE A 104 -7.04 8.73 6.33
C PHE A 104 -6.55 7.83 7.47
N PHE A 105 -5.26 7.50 7.50
CA PHE A 105 -4.66 6.71 8.56
C PHE A 105 -4.77 7.41 9.93
N GLU A 106 -4.34 8.67 10.02
CA GLU A 106 -4.36 9.44 11.27
C GLU A 106 -5.78 9.64 11.80
N SER A 107 -6.72 9.96 10.92
CA SER A 107 -8.15 10.09 11.26
C SER A 107 -8.69 8.79 11.86
N ALA A 108 -8.48 7.65 11.20
CA ALA A 108 -8.93 6.35 11.70
C ALA A 108 -8.17 5.94 12.98
N ASN A 109 -6.88 6.25 13.09
CA ASN A 109 -6.05 5.92 14.25
C ASN A 109 -6.56 6.64 15.50
N LEU A 110 -6.85 7.93 15.37
CA LEU A 110 -7.42 8.73 16.45
C LEU A 110 -8.82 8.24 16.84
N ALA A 111 -9.69 8.00 15.85
CA ALA A 111 -11.09 7.66 16.09
C ALA A 111 -11.30 6.25 16.69
N HIS A 112 -10.43 5.29 16.36
CA HIS A 112 -10.70 3.87 16.62
C HIS A 112 -9.58 3.11 17.33
N PHE A 113 -8.39 3.69 17.41
CA PHE A 113 -7.22 3.05 17.99
C PHE A 113 -6.54 3.94 19.03
N ASP A 114 -7.19 5.01 19.51
CA ASP A 114 -6.67 5.92 20.54
C ASP A 114 -5.30 6.55 20.18
N GLY A 115 -4.99 6.66 18.88
CA GLY A 115 -3.66 7.10 18.42
C GLY A 115 -2.53 6.09 18.66
N PHE A 116 -2.84 4.86 19.08
CA PHE A 116 -1.87 3.82 19.47
C PHE A 116 -0.95 3.37 18.32
N LEU A 117 -1.42 3.40 17.08
CA LEU A 117 -0.67 2.84 15.95
C LEU A 117 0.37 3.83 15.42
N GLU A 118 1.63 3.42 15.40
CA GLU A 118 2.67 4.12 14.64
C GLU A 118 2.40 4.03 13.13
N VAL A 119 2.67 5.11 12.40
CA VAL A 119 2.42 5.20 10.96
C VAL A 119 3.29 4.18 10.19
N PRO A 120 2.70 3.17 9.52
CA PRO A 120 3.45 2.25 8.67
C PRO A 120 3.81 2.92 7.34
N GLN A 121 4.52 2.22 6.44
CA GLN A 121 4.64 2.72 5.08
C GLN A 121 3.28 2.70 4.37
N LEU A 122 2.80 3.86 3.95
CA LEU A 122 1.53 4.02 3.23
C LEU A 122 1.78 4.16 1.74
N GLN A 123 1.11 3.35 0.91
CA GLN A 123 1.36 3.32 -0.53
C GLN A 123 0.08 3.25 -1.35
N TRP A 124 0.01 4.09 -2.38
CA TRP A 124 -0.95 3.89 -3.45
C TRP A 124 -0.46 2.79 -4.39
N ASN A 125 -1.30 1.80 -4.67
CA ASN A 125 -0.95 0.68 -5.56
C ASN A 125 -1.90 0.59 -6.75
N GLY A 126 -1.41 0.94 -7.95
CA GLY A 126 -2.16 0.84 -9.21
C GLY A 126 -2.32 -0.59 -9.75
N ARG A 127 -1.63 -1.56 -9.15
CA ARG A 127 -1.69 -3.00 -9.53
C ARG A 127 -2.67 -3.79 -8.67
N LEU A 128 -3.13 -3.25 -7.54
CA LEU A 128 -4.23 -3.85 -6.77
C LEU A 128 -5.52 -3.74 -7.57
N ARG A 129 -5.98 -4.89 -8.09
CA ARG A 129 -7.18 -5.00 -8.95
C ARG A 129 -8.17 -6.07 -8.46
N SER A 130 -7.79 -6.89 -7.49
CA SER A 130 -8.63 -7.94 -6.90
C SER A 130 -9.07 -7.62 -5.47
N CYS A 131 -8.45 -6.63 -4.85
CA CYS A 131 -8.79 -6.12 -3.53
C CYS A 131 -8.60 -4.60 -3.53
N ALA A 132 -9.29 -3.94 -2.60
CA ALA A 132 -9.25 -2.49 -2.42
C ALA A 132 -8.04 -2.05 -1.58
N GLY A 133 -7.58 -2.91 -0.65
CA GLY A 133 -6.43 -2.69 0.21
C GLY A 133 -5.61 -3.95 0.42
N ARG A 134 -4.42 -3.79 1.01
CA ARG A 134 -3.57 -4.88 1.46
C ARG A 134 -2.60 -4.43 2.55
N PHE A 135 -2.65 -5.10 3.69
CA PHE A 135 -1.62 -5.04 4.73
C PHE A 135 -0.51 -6.07 4.47
N ILE A 136 0.74 -5.63 4.57
CA ILE A 136 1.94 -6.47 4.49
C ILE A 136 2.68 -6.35 5.84
N PRO A 137 2.77 -7.44 6.63
CA PRO A 137 3.46 -7.40 7.91
C PRO A 137 4.96 -7.16 7.71
N GLY A 138 5.53 -6.31 8.57
CA GLY A 138 6.96 -6.10 8.63
C GLY A 138 7.73 -7.28 9.25
N SER A 139 9.05 -7.13 9.32
CA SER A 139 9.93 -8.01 10.11
C SER A 139 10.42 -7.26 11.35
N ARG A 140 10.21 -7.86 12.52
CA ARG A 140 10.74 -7.39 13.80
C ARG A 140 11.99 -8.17 14.24
N LYS A 141 12.68 -8.83 13.31
CA LYS A 141 13.94 -9.55 13.60
C LYS A 141 15.06 -8.54 13.86
N PHE A 142 15.85 -8.80 14.90
CA PHE A 142 16.91 -7.91 15.39
C PHE A 142 17.90 -7.47 14.30
N LEU A 143 18.21 -8.34 13.32
CA LEU A 143 19.19 -8.07 12.27
C LEU A 143 18.58 -7.53 10.96
N ARG A 144 17.24 -7.49 10.83
CA ARG A 144 16.57 -7.04 9.60
C ARG A 144 15.18 -6.52 9.94
N ALA A 145 15.14 -5.25 10.35
CA ALA A 145 13.90 -4.51 10.45
C ALA A 145 13.36 -4.26 9.04
N VAL A 146 12.16 -4.76 8.78
CA VAL A 146 11.40 -4.43 7.56
C VAL A 146 10.13 -3.74 8.04
N PRO A 147 9.84 -2.51 7.59
CA PRO A 147 8.64 -1.81 8.02
C PRO A 147 7.38 -2.54 7.53
N SER A 148 6.29 -2.41 8.29
CA SER A 148 4.96 -2.77 7.81
C SER A 148 4.54 -1.83 6.68
N ILE A 149 3.72 -2.34 5.76
CA ILE A 149 3.20 -1.58 4.63
C ILE A 149 1.68 -1.73 4.59
N ILE A 150 0.96 -0.64 4.39
CA ILE A 150 -0.45 -0.64 4.00
C ILE A 150 -0.53 -0.08 2.58
N GLU A 151 -1.08 -0.87 1.67
CA GLU A 151 -1.34 -0.47 0.30
C GLU A 151 -2.83 -0.24 0.07
N ILE A 152 -3.17 0.85 -0.59
CA ILE A 152 -4.55 1.16 -1.02
C ILE A 152 -4.60 1.23 -2.54
N ALA A 153 -5.63 0.63 -3.14
CA ALA A 153 -5.76 0.56 -4.57
C ALA A 153 -6.04 1.94 -5.17
N SER A 154 -5.22 2.36 -6.13
CA SER A 154 -5.30 3.71 -6.71
C SER A 154 -6.60 4.00 -7.47
N TYR A 155 -7.39 2.98 -7.80
CA TYR A 155 -8.66 3.14 -8.50
C TYR A 155 -9.78 3.70 -7.61
N LEU A 156 -9.66 3.59 -6.28
CA LEU A 156 -10.68 4.10 -5.35
C LEU A 156 -10.86 5.61 -5.47
N ARG A 157 -9.80 6.34 -5.84
CA ARG A 157 -9.82 7.80 -6.07
C ARG A 157 -10.79 8.26 -7.16
N ASN A 158 -11.19 7.35 -8.04
CA ASN A 158 -12.08 7.65 -9.16
C ASN A 158 -13.51 7.15 -8.91
N GLU A 159 -13.81 6.67 -7.70
CA GLU A 159 -15.17 6.23 -7.35
C GLU A 159 -16.00 7.43 -6.85
N PRO A 160 -17.33 7.44 -7.07
CA PRO A 160 -18.20 8.54 -6.63
C PRO A 160 -18.11 8.85 -5.13
N ASN A 161 -17.82 7.84 -4.30
CA ASN A 161 -17.66 7.96 -2.85
C ASN A 161 -16.21 7.65 -2.41
N ALA A 162 -15.24 8.15 -3.18
CA ALA A 162 -13.82 7.83 -3.00
C ALA A 162 -13.34 7.91 -1.55
N ASP A 163 -13.55 9.04 -0.87
CA ASP A 163 -13.06 9.25 0.49
C ASP A 163 -13.61 8.24 1.50
N ALA A 164 -14.92 7.96 1.44
CA ALA A 164 -15.55 6.97 2.30
C ALA A 164 -15.01 5.56 2.02
N LEU A 165 -14.83 5.21 0.74
CA LEU A 165 -14.28 3.90 0.35
C LEU A 165 -12.81 3.75 0.74
N ILE A 166 -12.02 4.83 0.64
CA ILE A 166 -10.61 4.84 1.05
C ILE A 166 -10.50 4.72 2.56
N LEU A 167 -11.30 5.49 3.32
CA LEU A 167 -11.34 5.42 4.79
C LEU A 167 -11.74 4.03 5.27
N ASP A 168 -12.81 3.45 4.72
CA ASP A 168 -13.30 2.11 5.06
C ASP A 168 -12.23 1.04 4.77
N THR A 169 -11.60 1.13 3.59
CA THR A 169 -10.50 0.23 3.21
C THR A 169 -9.28 0.41 4.13
N MET A 170 -8.89 1.65 4.43
CA MET A 170 -7.79 1.95 5.34
C MET A 170 -8.05 1.37 6.72
N ALA A 171 -9.24 1.60 7.28
CA ALA A 171 -9.65 1.09 8.58
C ALA A 171 -9.59 -0.44 8.63
N HIS A 172 -10.04 -1.13 7.57
CA HIS A 172 -9.92 -2.58 7.44
C HIS A 172 -8.47 -3.06 7.54
N GLU A 173 -7.56 -2.46 6.76
CA GLU A 173 -6.14 -2.82 6.79
C GLU A 173 -5.48 -2.44 8.12
N MET A 174 -5.95 -1.38 8.79
CA MET A 174 -5.48 -0.99 10.11
C MET A 174 -5.87 -2.00 11.20
N ILE A 175 -7.00 -2.70 11.09
CA ILE A 175 -7.33 -3.79 12.04
C ILE A 175 -6.32 -4.93 11.89
N HIS A 176 -5.95 -5.30 10.65
CA HIS A 176 -4.88 -6.28 10.41
C HIS A 176 -3.56 -5.82 11.04
N TYR A 177 -3.20 -4.56 10.84
CA TYR A 177 -2.00 -3.98 11.42
C TYR A 177 -2.03 -3.97 12.96
N TRP A 178 -3.15 -3.55 13.57
CA TRP A 178 -3.34 -3.51 15.02
C TRP A 178 -3.19 -4.88 15.67
N LEU A 179 -3.81 -5.93 15.08
CA LEU A 179 -3.63 -7.30 15.54
C LEU A 179 -2.17 -7.75 15.42
N TRP A 180 -1.51 -7.39 14.31
CA TRP A 180 -0.10 -7.71 14.11
C TRP A 180 0.78 -7.04 15.17
N VAL A 181 0.63 -5.74 15.43
CA VAL A 181 1.38 -5.01 16.48
C VAL A 181 1.25 -5.73 17.83
N ARG A 182 0.02 -6.13 18.18
CA ARG A 182 -0.33 -6.88 19.41
C ARG A 182 0.10 -8.35 19.44
N ARG A 183 0.80 -8.82 18.40
CA ARG A 183 1.24 -10.23 18.25
C ARG A 183 0.07 -11.22 18.27
N GLN A 184 -1.08 -10.82 17.76
CA GLN A 184 -2.25 -11.66 17.59
C GLN A 184 -2.36 -12.15 16.13
N PRO A 185 -3.10 -13.24 15.87
CA PRO A 185 -3.42 -13.66 14.51
C PRO A 185 -4.16 -12.55 13.76
N PHE A 186 -3.50 -11.96 12.77
CA PHE A 186 -3.98 -10.81 12.00
C PHE A 186 -4.79 -11.20 10.77
N GLY A 187 -5.35 -12.41 10.70
CA GLY A 187 -6.35 -12.77 9.70
C GLY A 187 -7.74 -12.26 10.09
N HIS A 188 -8.76 -12.61 9.29
CA HIS A 188 -10.19 -12.38 9.59
C HIS A 188 -10.70 -13.30 10.71
N THR A 189 -10.10 -13.19 11.91
CA THR A 189 -10.42 -13.96 13.11
C THR A 189 -11.60 -13.37 13.90
N ALA A 190 -12.02 -14.02 14.99
CA ALA A 190 -13.05 -13.47 15.87
C ALA A 190 -12.67 -12.10 16.45
N ALA A 191 -11.39 -11.90 16.81
CA ALA A 191 -10.89 -10.61 17.30
C ALA A 191 -10.95 -9.52 16.21
N PHE A 192 -10.62 -9.88 14.97
CA PHE A 192 -10.79 -8.98 13.82
C PHE A 192 -12.25 -8.58 13.64
N MET A 193 -13.16 -9.56 13.64
CA MET A 193 -14.60 -9.31 13.45
C MET A 193 -15.22 -8.52 14.60
N ALA A 194 -14.72 -8.69 15.83
CA ALA A 194 -15.13 -7.87 16.97
C ALA A 194 -14.71 -6.42 16.77
N LYS A 195 -13.43 -6.16 16.46
CA LYS A 195 -12.93 -4.80 16.24
C LYS A 195 -13.59 -4.12 15.02
N MET A 196 -13.81 -4.87 13.93
CA MET A 196 -14.53 -4.37 12.76
C MET A 196 -15.95 -3.91 13.10
N ARG A 197 -16.70 -4.72 13.88
CA ARG A 197 -18.05 -4.36 14.32
C ARG A 197 -18.04 -3.15 15.26
N GLU A 198 -17.09 -3.09 16.17
CA GLU A 198 -16.89 -1.93 17.07
C GLU A 198 -16.67 -0.64 16.29
N MET A 199 -15.87 -0.70 15.21
CA MET A 199 -15.58 0.47 14.37
C MET A 199 -16.72 0.83 13.41
N GLY A 200 -17.72 -0.04 13.22
CA GLY A 200 -18.77 0.14 12.21
C GLY A 200 -18.24 0.07 10.76
N VAL A 201 -17.07 -0.52 10.55
CA VAL A 201 -16.39 -0.60 9.23
C VAL A 201 -16.96 -1.77 8.44
N SER A 202 -17.15 -1.58 7.14
CA SER A 202 -17.65 -2.65 6.28
C SER A 202 -16.62 -3.77 6.13
N ARG A 203 -17.12 -5.00 6.08
CA ARG A 203 -16.28 -6.15 5.75
C ARG A 203 -15.81 -6.11 4.30
N TYR A 204 -16.61 -5.51 3.42
CA TYR A 204 -16.39 -5.51 1.98
C TYR A 204 -16.50 -4.09 1.45
N ASN A 205 -15.46 -3.65 0.76
CA ASN A 205 -15.58 -2.51 -0.12
C ASN A 205 -16.43 -2.94 -1.34
N PRO A 206 -17.61 -2.32 -1.58
CA PRO A 206 -18.55 -2.71 -2.60
C PRO A 206 -18.12 -2.31 -4.02
N ALA A 207 -16.87 -1.89 -4.23
CA ALA A 207 -16.32 -1.63 -5.55
C ALA A 207 -15.53 -2.83 -6.13
N PRO A 208 -16.14 -3.99 -6.45
CA PRO A 208 -15.50 -4.92 -7.36
C PRO A 208 -15.57 -4.29 -8.75
N ARG A 209 -14.48 -3.68 -9.21
CA ARG A 209 -14.39 -3.35 -10.64
C ARG A 209 -14.37 -4.67 -11.43
N PRO A 210 -15.40 -4.98 -12.23
CA PRO A 210 -15.34 -6.15 -13.07
C PRO A 210 -14.16 -5.96 -14.02
N ARG A 211 -13.29 -6.97 -14.08
CA ARG A 211 -12.22 -6.92 -15.07
C ARG A 211 -12.85 -7.14 -16.44
N PRO A 212 -12.65 -6.23 -17.40
CA PRO A 212 -13.22 -6.36 -18.73
C PRO A 212 -12.74 -7.65 -19.38
N PHE A 213 -13.63 -8.28 -20.13
CA PHE A 213 -13.21 -9.26 -21.13
C PHE A 213 -12.42 -8.55 -22.23
N ARG A 214 -11.34 -9.17 -22.72
CA ARG A 214 -10.46 -8.58 -23.74
C ARG A 214 -10.50 -9.31 -25.07
N TYR A 215 -11.04 -10.53 -25.05
CA TYR A 215 -11.06 -11.44 -26.18
C TYR A 215 -12.43 -12.07 -26.25
N LEU A 216 -12.97 -12.18 -27.46
CA LEU A 216 -14.19 -12.93 -27.74
C LEU A 216 -13.80 -14.14 -28.57
N TYR A 217 -14.02 -15.33 -28.02
CA TYR A 217 -13.84 -16.58 -28.74
C TYR A 217 -15.18 -17.09 -29.23
N CYS A 218 -15.18 -17.83 -30.34
CA CYS A 218 -16.37 -18.45 -30.90
C CYS A 218 -16.11 -19.92 -31.24
N CYS A 219 -17.14 -20.76 -31.08
CA CYS A 219 -17.14 -22.11 -31.61
C CYS A 219 -17.56 -22.08 -33.10
N ALA A 220 -16.71 -22.59 -33.99
CA ALA A 220 -17.02 -22.62 -35.43
C ALA A 220 -18.25 -23.47 -35.79
N VAL A 221 -18.63 -24.43 -34.95
CA VAL A 221 -19.75 -25.36 -35.24
C VAL A 221 -21.08 -24.84 -34.71
N CYS A 222 -21.13 -24.34 -33.48
CA CYS A 222 -22.39 -23.92 -32.86
C CYS A 222 -22.55 -22.41 -32.69
N GLY A 223 -21.56 -21.61 -33.12
CA GLY A 223 -21.60 -20.16 -33.03
C GLY A 223 -21.53 -19.58 -31.61
N LYS A 224 -21.44 -20.43 -30.56
CA LYS A 224 -21.45 -19.96 -29.18
C LYS A 224 -20.23 -19.09 -28.90
N GLU A 225 -20.47 -17.95 -28.28
CA GLU A 225 -19.44 -17.00 -27.87
C GLU A 225 -18.94 -17.26 -26.43
N PHE A 226 -17.65 -16.98 -26.24
CA PHE A 226 -16.92 -17.19 -25.00
C PHE A 226 -16.03 -15.97 -24.72
N PRO A 227 -16.53 -14.98 -23.95
CA PRO A 227 -15.72 -13.86 -23.50
C PRO A 227 -14.58 -14.32 -22.58
N ALA A 228 -13.37 -13.86 -22.84
CA ALA A 228 -12.17 -14.21 -22.10
C ALA A 228 -11.35 -12.98 -21.71
N ARG A 229 -10.84 -12.97 -20.47
CA ARG A 229 -10.01 -11.86 -19.92
C ARG A 229 -8.54 -11.94 -20.37
N LYS A 230 -8.10 -13.15 -20.74
CA LYS A 230 -6.76 -13.47 -21.26
C LYS A 230 -6.91 -14.29 -22.55
N LYS A 231 -5.86 -14.34 -23.36
CA LYS A 231 -5.82 -15.28 -24.49
C LYS A 231 -5.94 -16.72 -23.97
N LEU A 232 -6.83 -17.48 -24.59
CA LEU A 232 -6.99 -18.89 -24.33
C LEU A 232 -5.96 -19.69 -25.15
N GLY A 233 -5.50 -20.81 -24.58
CA GLY A 233 -4.71 -21.80 -25.31
C GLY A 233 -5.60 -22.63 -26.23
N VAL A 234 -5.24 -23.90 -26.42
CA VAL A 234 -6.04 -24.85 -27.20
C VAL A 234 -7.20 -25.36 -26.34
N LEU A 235 -8.39 -24.79 -26.55
CA LEU A 235 -9.63 -25.19 -25.89
C LEU A 235 -10.71 -25.47 -26.95
N ALA A 236 -11.72 -26.28 -26.59
CA ALA A 236 -12.85 -26.60 -27.44
C ALA A 236 -14.20 -26.32 -26.73
N CYS A 237 -15.26 -26.16 -27.52
CA CYS A 237 -16.60 -25.94 -27.01
C CYS A 237 -17.09 -27.17 -26.25
N ALA A 238 -17.26 -27.03 -24.92
CA ALA A 238 -17.71 -28.11 -24.06
C ALA A 238 -19.08 -28.67 -24.47
N LYS A 239 -20.01 -27.82 -24.94
CA LYS A 239 -21.33 -28.24 -25.44
C LYS A 239 -21.20 -29.20 -26.63
N CYS A 240 -20.40 -28.83 -27.63
CA CYS A 240 -20.20 -29.66 -28.83
C CYS A 240 -19.39 -30.92 -28.52
N CYS A 241 -18.34 -30.80 -27.70
CA CYS A 241 -17.56 -31.98 -27.27
C CYS A 241 -18.46 -32.98 -26.54
N LYS A 242 -19.36 -32.51 -25.66
CA LYS A 242 -20.34 -33.38 -24.97
C LYS A 242 -21.32 -34.04 -25.94
N ALA A 243 -21.83 -33.29 -26.92
CA ALA A 243 -22.82 -33.79 -27.86
C ALA A 243 -22.26 -34.75 -28.92
N HIS A 244 -21.01 -34.58 -29.34
CA HIS A 244 -20.48 -35.27 -30.53
C HIS A 244 -19.18 -36.06 -30.29
N SER A 245 -18.55 -35.92 -29.12
CA SER A 245 -17.27 -36.57 -28.79
C SER A 245 -17.26 -37.11 -27.35
N ASN A 246 -18.43 -37.45 -26.80
CA ASN A 246 -18.59 -38.01 -25.44
C ASN A 246 -17.87 -37.18 -24.35
N GLY A 247 -17.86 -35.86 -24.51
CA GLY A 247 -17.21 -34.94 -23.57
C GLY A 247 -15.69 -34.84 -23.72
N ARG A 248 -15.06 -35.63 -24.60
CA ARG A 248 -13.63 -35.53 -24.90
C ARG A 248 -13.35 -34.33 -25.80
N TYR A 249 -12.17 -33.76 -25.63
CA TYR A 249 -11.69 -32.70 -26.52
C TYR A 249 -11.70 -33.19 -27.97
N ASP A 250 -12.18 -32.34 -28.86
CA ASP A 250 -12.19 -32.57 -30.30
C ASP A 250 -11.81 -31.28 -31.02
N SER A 251 -10.81 -31.35 -31.91
CA SER A 251 -10.26 -30.19 -32.60
C SER A 251 -11.27 -29.53 -33.54
N ARG A 252 -12.30 -30.26 -33.99
CA ARG A 252 -13.41 -29.71 -34.80
C ARG A 252 -14.21 -28.66 -34.03
N PHE A 253 -14.23 -28.74 -32.70
CA PHE A 253 -14.94 -27.80 -31.84
C PHE A 253 -14.01 -26.80 -31.17
N ARG A 254 -12.77 -26.66 -31.66
CA ARG A 254 -11.79 -25.73 -31.11
C ARG A 254 -12.35 -24.30 -31.12
N LEU A 255 -12.16 -23.60 -30.01
CA LEU A 255 -12.53 -22.20 -29.89
C LEU A 255 -11.55 -21.35 -30.68
N LEU A 256 -12.10 -20.55 -31.59
CA LEU A 256 -11.33 -19.63 -32.42
C LEU A 256 -11.45 -18.22 -31.84
N LEU A 257 -10.33 -17.48 -31.83
CA LEU A 257 -10.37 -16.08 -31.46
C LEU A 257 -11.12 -15.33 -32.56
N TYR A 258 -12.31 -14.82 -32.25
CA TYR A 258 -13.13 -14.10 -33.21
C TYR A 258 -12.67 -12.65 -33.32
N ARG A 259 -12.59 -11.93 -32.19
CA ARG A 259 -12.09 -10.56 -32.13
C ARG A 259 -11.56 -10.16 -30.76
N ARG A 260 -10.84 -9.05 -30.72
CA ARG A 260 -10.53 -8.33 -29.47
C ARG A 260 -11.70 -7.44 -29.11
N LEU A 261 -11.97 -7.32 -27.81
CA LEU A 261 -12.99 -6.43 -27.25
C LEU A 261 -12.33 -5.11 -26.86
N SER A 262 -13.05 -4.01 -27.05
CA SER A 262 -12.72 -2.74 -26.40
C SER A 262 -12.88 -2.87 -24.88
N VAL A 263 -12.37 -1.89 -24.13
CA VAL A 263 -12.55 -1.87 -22.67
C VAL A 263 -14.03 -1.81 -22.30
N ASP A 264 -14.80 -0.97 -22.99
CA ASP A 264 -16.21 -0.73 -22.69
C ASP A 264 -17.07 -1.96 -23.03
N GLU A 265 -16.88 -2.56 -24.21
CA GLU A 265 -17.54 -3.82 -24.59
C GLU A 265 -17.23 -4.93 -23.57
N GLY A 266 -15.96 -5.00 -23.16
CA GLY A 266 -15.48 -5.96 -22.18
C GLY A 266 -16.10 -5.79 -20.80
N LEU A 267 -16.35 -4.54 -20.39
CA LEU A 267 -17.01 -4.19 -19.13
C LEU A 267 -18.50 -4.49 -19.19
N GLU A 268 -19.17 -4.14 -20.28
CA GLU A 268 -20.59 -4.41 -20.50
C GLU A 268 -20.88 -5.92 -20.38
N LEU A 269 -20.08 -6.75 -21.07
CA LEU A 269 -20.16 -8.21 -20.95
C LEU A 269 -19.87 -8.73 -19.53
N ALA A 270 -19.06 -8.02 -18.75
CA ALA A 270 -18.71 -8.42 -17.39
C ALA A 270 -19.81 -8.06 -16.37
N HIS A 271 -20.66 -7.08 -16.67
CA HIS A 271 -21.82 -6.72 -15.85
C HIS A 271 -23.08 -7.53 -16.16
N LYS A 272 -23.15 -8.19 -17.33
CA LYS A 272 -24.31 -8.99 -17.71
C LYS A 272 -24.51 -10.15 -16.71
N PRO A 273 -25.69 -10.28 -16.09
CA PRO A 273 -25.98 -11.41 -15.20
C PRO A 273 -25.88 -12.73 -15.97
N ARG A 274 -25.31 -13.76 -15.34
CA ARG A 274 -25.10 -15.08 -15.94
C ARG A 274 -26.27 -15.99 -15.74
#